data_AF-A0A4D6KPI5-F1
#
_entry.id   AF-A0A4D6KPI5-F1
#
_cell.length_a   1.000
_cell.length_b   1.000
_cell.length_c   1.000
_cell.angle_alpha   90.00
_cell.angle_beta   90.00
_cell.angle_gamma   90.00
#
_symmetry.space_group_name_H-M   'P 1'
#
loop_
_entity.id
_entity.type
_entity.pdbx_description
1 polymer ?
#
loop_
_entity_poly.entity_id
_entity_poly.type
_entity_poly.pdbx_seq_one_letter_code
_entity_poly.pdbx_strand_id
1 'polypeptide(L)'
;MEQSAAPQTPPRNPPDHQPKPEQPLPKPPGYGGDPTSQPRPTLQKPPAYRDHQFQPAPGPLRKAALPPSFRPRPKRRRRCCRVCCCTFCILFIVIFLFLVIAAAVFYLLYDPALPKFRLSSFRVPKLNVSNTNDGAYLDADTTARVEVRNRSGKMSWHFGQSKVEVSADDGNLSLGSSKVAGFVVEQQGLAQVKAATKVTKLALDDRLRRKLKGAVESKALTPTVEIRTKTSVGLQGWNSPSIAVTVVCGGVTMRRLENGDPPLCSITLLQW
;
A
#
# COMPACT_ATOMS: atom_id res chain seq x y z
N MET A 1 5.01 -34.43 -44.45
CA MET A 1 6.33 -34.25 -43.82
C MET A 1 6.12 -34.26 -42.33
N GLU A 2 6.28 -35.47 -41.78
CA GLU A 2 6.46 -35.77 -40.37
C GLU A 2 7.67 -35.01 -39.83
N GLN A 3 7.55 -34.49 -38.60
CA GLN A 3 8.66 -34.57 -37.66
C GLN A 3 8.12 -34.54 -36.23
N SER A 4 7.97 -35.77 -35.73
CA SER A 4 7.89 -36.14 -34.33
C SER A 4 9.24 -35.86 -33.66
N ALA A 5 9.25 -35.17 -32.50
CA ALA A 5 10.44 -35.00 -31.67
C ALA A 5 10.08 -35.25 -30.20
N ALA A 6 10.95 -36.06 -29.58
CA ALA A 6 10.77 -36.81 -28.34
C ALA A 6 10.77 -35.96 -27.04
N PRO A 7 10.33 -36.54 -25.89
CA PRO A 7 10.24 -35.85 -24.62
C PRO A 7 11.59 -35.67 -23.93
N GLN A 8 11.83 -34.45 -23.40
CA GLN A 8 13.03 -34.11 -22.63
C GLN A 8 12.92 -34.59 -21.17
N THR A 9 13.98 -35.23 -20.69
CA THR A 9 14.16 -35.79 -19.34
C THR A 9 14.54 -34.68 -18.34
N PRO A 10 14.04 -34.70 -17.08
CA PRO A 10 14.33 -33.64 -16.11
C PRO A 10 15.73 -33.75 -15.49
N PRO A 11 16.38 -32.62 -15.13
CA PRO A 11 17.66 -32.65 -14.43
C PRO A 11 17.52 -33.05 -12.95
N ARG A 12 18.56 -33.77 -12.50
CA ARG A 12 18.76 -34.44 -11.22
C ARG A 12 19.01 -33.44 -10.08
N ASN A 13 18.32 -33.58 -8.95
CA ASN A 13 18.59 -32.83 -7.71
C ASN A 13 19.99 -33.15 -7.14
N PRO A 14 20.76 -32.15 -6.68
CA PRO A 14 21.92 -32.37 -5.82
C PRO A 14 21.50 -32.62 -4.36
N PRO A 15 22.33 -33.36 -3.57
CA PRO A 15 21.96 -33.87 -2.26
C PRO A 15 22.03 -32.82 -1.14
N ASP A 16 21.20 -33.09 -0.13
CA ASP A 16 21.11 -32.42 1.18
C ASP A 16 22.48 -32.24 1.85
N HIS A 17 22.81 -30.99 2.22
CA HIS A 17 23.92 -30.70 3.12
C HIS A 17 23.37 -30.52 4.54
N GLN A 18 23.45 -31.61 5.29
CA GLN A 18 23.16 -31.66 6.72
C GLN A 18 24.30 -30.99 7.51
N PRO A 19 24.02 -30.00 8.38
CA PRO A 19 25.03 -29.43 9.26
C PRO A 19 25.48 -30.44 10.32
N LYS A 20 26.81 -30.56 10.45
CA LYS A 20 27.53 -31.38 11.43
C LYS A 20 27.26 -30.89 12.87
N PRO A 21 27.09 -31.77 13.88
CA PRO A 21 26.91 -31.35 15.27
C PRO A 21 28.18 -30.76 15.86
N GLU A 22 28.07 -29.57 16.47
CA GLU A 22 29.16 -28.88 17.15
C GLU A 22 29.30 -29.39 18.59
N GLN A 23 30.51 -29.82 18.96
CA GLN A 23 30.86 -30.36 20.28
C GLN A 23 31.01 -29.25 21.34
N PRO A 24 30.65 -29.48 22.61
CA PRO A 24 30.80 -28.50 23.68
C PRO A 24 32.26 -28.28 24.10
N LEU A 25 32.65 -27.02 24.27
CA LEU A 25 33.96 -26.58 24.78
C LEU A 25 34.09 -26.88 26.30
N PRO A 26 35.22 -27.44 26.78
CA PRO A 26 35.37 -27.85 28.19
C PRO A 26 35.62 -26.68 29.16
N LYS A 27 35.07 -26.80 30.39
CA LYS A 27 35.27 -25.88 31.52
C LYS A 27 36.63 -26.13 32.22
N PRO A 28 37.27 -25.10 32.81
CA PRO A 28 38.53 -25.26 33.53
C PRO A 28 38.35 -25.90 34.93
N PRO A 29 39.37 -26.61 35.46
CA PRO A 29 39.24 -27.45 36.65
C PRO A 29 39.27 -26.66 37.97
N GLY A 30 38.46 -27.13 38.93
CA GLY A 30 38.48 -26.70 40.32
C GLY A 30 39.71 -27.21 41.07
N TYR A 31 40.19 -26.37 41.99
CA TYR A 31 41.24 -26.69 42.94
C TYR A 31 40.59 -26.97 44.30
N GLY A 32 40.62 -28.23 44.72
CA GLY A 32 40.25 -28.66 46.07
C GLY A 32 41.41 -29.46 46.66
N GLY A 33 41.76 -29.17 47.91
CA GLY A 33 42.73 -29.95 48.68
C GLY A 33 43.43 -29.15 49.77
N ASP A 34 42.84 -29.11 50.97
CA ASP A 34 43.48 -28.94 52.29
C ASP A 34 43.92 -30.37 52.76
N PRO A 35 44.86 -30.64 53.72
CA PRO A 35 44.88 -30.09 55.10
C PRO A 35 46.24 -29.90 55.81
N THR A 36 46.13 -29.43 57.06
CA THR A 36 46.99 -29.65 58.27
C THR A 36 48.04 -28.60 58.71
N SER A 37 47.62 -27.75 59.66
CA SER A 37 48.12 -27.54 61.05
C SER A 37 49.61 -27.26 61.40
N GLN A 38 49.77 -26.28 62.32
CA GLN A 38 50.86 -26.00 63.32
C GLN A 38 51.78 -24.78 63.04
N PRO A 39 52.27 -24.05 64.08
CA PRO A 39 52.12 -22.61 64.22
C PRO A 39 53.40 -21.79 63.98
N ARG A 40 53.23 -20.49 63.65
CA ARG A 40 54.34 -19.54 63.47
C ARG A 40 54.85 -19.01 64.82
N PRO A 41 56.18 -18.97 65.07
CA PRO A 41 56.75 -18.32 66.24
C PRO A 41 56.60 -16.79 66.20
N THR A 42 56.25 -16.21 67.33
CA THR A 42 56.21 -14.77 67.61
C THR A 42 57.61 -14.15 67.55
N LEU A 43 57.80 -13.11 66.74
CA LEU A 43 59.00 -12.28 66.78
C LEU A 43 58.69 -10.96 67.51
N GLN A 44 59.28 -10.80 68.69
CA GLN A 44 59.15 -9.63 69.57
C GLN A 44 59.80 -8.38 68.95
N LYS A 45 59.16 -7.21 69.16
CA LYS A 45 59.71 -5.88 68.84
C LYS A 45 60.80 -5.49 69.86
N PRO A 46 61.92 -4.87 69.44
CA PRO A 46 62.90 -4.32 70.38
C PRO A 46 62.35 -3.08 71.12
N PRO A 47 62.71 -2.89 72.40
CA PRO A 47 62.25 -1.76 73.22
C PRO A 47 62.91 -0.44 72.79
N ALA A 48 62.08 0.58 72.59
CA ALA A 48 62.48 1.93 72.25
C ALA A 48 63.13 2.63 73.45
N TYR A 49 64.43 2.90 73.33
CA TYR A 49 65.21 3.80 74.17
C TYR A 49 64.69 5.24 74.00
N ARG A 50 64.29 5.87 75.10
CA ARG A 50 63.68 7.21 75.14
C ARG A 50 64.72 8.18 75.68
N ASP A 51 65.27 9.00 74.79
CA ASP A 51 66.16 10.08 75.18
C ASP A 51 65.43 11.43 75.06
N HIS A 52 65.61 12.27 76.08
CA HIS A 52 64.94 13.56 76.21
C HIS A 52 65.87 14.65 75.69
N GLN A 53 65.28 15.60 74.95
CA GLN A 53 65.91 16.85 74.47
C GLN A 53 66.82 16.75 73.25
N PHE A 54 66.23 16.61 72.05
CA PHE A 54 66.72 17.26 70.83
C PHE A 54 65.52 17.46 69.87
N GLN A 55 65.22 18.71 69.51
CA GLN A 55 64.33 19.04 68.38
C GLN A 55 65.18 19.23 67.12
N PRO A 56 64.88 18.53 66.01
CA PRO A 56 65.34 18.95 64.69
C PRO A 56 64.18 19.18 63.70
N ALA A 57 64.23 20.37 63.09
CA ALA A 57 63.76 20.89 61.79
C ALA A 57 62.34 20.52 61.22
N PRO A 58 61.65 21.48 60.57
CA PRO A 58 60.32 21.23 60.01
C PRO A 58 60.39 20.30 58.79
N GLY A 59 59.65 19.19 58.83
CA GLY A 59 59.39 18.36 57.67
C GLY A 59 58.57 19.07 56.58
N PRO A 60 58.60 18.59 55.32
CA PRO A 60 58.09 19.32 54.16
C PRO A 60 56.60 19.65 54.27
N LEU A 61 56.27 20.86 53.78
CA LEU A 61 54.92 21.41 53.68
C LEU A 61 53.92 20.34 53.21
N ARG A 62 52.93 20.03 54.06
CA ARG A 62 51.73 19.29 53.64
C ARG A 62 51.14 20.04 52.44
N LYS A 63 51.00 19.35 51.30
CA LYS A 63 50.26 19.85 50.14
C LYS A 63 48.92 20.38 50.63
N ALA A 64 48.65 21.66 50.38
CA ALA A 64 47.37 22.27 50.70
C ALA A 64 46.25 21.39 50.11
N ALA A 65 45.37 20.89 50.98
CA ALA A 65 44.17 20.22 50.53
C ALA A 65 43.33 21.26 49.79
N LEU A 66 43.35 21.20 48.44
CA LEU A 66 42.50 22.06 47.63
C LEU A 66 41.05 21.92 48.11
N PRO A 67 40.32 23.02 48.26
CA PRO A 67 38.92 22.96 48.67
C PRO A 67 38.13 22.09 47.68
N PRO A 68 37.04 21.42 48.11
CA PRO A 68 36.29 20.46 47.30
C PRO A 68 35.78 21.01 45.96
N SER A 69 35.75 22.34 45.83
CA SER A 69 35.37 23.08 44.63
C SER A 69 36.33 22.94 43.44
N PHE A 70 37.59 22.58 43.65
CA PHE A 70 38.60 22.43 42.58
C PHE A 70 38.88 20.97 42.17
N ARG A 71 38.05 20.02 42.61
CA ARG A 71 38.06 18.66 42.06
C ARG A 71 37.42 18.69 40.67
N PRO A 72 38.08 18.26 39.57
CA PRO A 72 37.40 18.11 38.29
C PRO A 72 36.28 17.07 38.47
N ARG A 73 35.02 17.54 38.46
CA ARG A 73 33.87 16.64 38.51
C ARG A 73 33.96 15.72 37.29
N PRO A 74 33.83 14.38 37.43
CA PRO A 74 33.77 13.52 36.26
C PRO A 74 32.59 14.01 35.42
N LYS A 75 32.84 14.49 34.20
CA LYS A 75 31.78 14.78 33.23
C LYS A 75 30.98 13.49 33.11
N ARG A 76 29.81 13.43 33.75
CA ARG A 76 28.86 12.32 33.69
C ARG A 76 28.49 12.20 32.22
N ARG A 77 29.25 11.38 31.47
CA ARG A 77 29.10 11.26 30.03
C ARG A 77 27.64 10.89 29.77
N ARG A 78 26.98 11.65 28.90
CA ARG A 78 25.63 11.37 28.35
C ARG A 78 25.61 10.08 27.52
N ARG A 79 26.23 8.99 28.00
CA ARG A 79 26.28 7.67 27.34
C ARG A 79 24.93 6.96 27.41
N CYS A 80 24.12 7.23 28.45
CA CYS A 80 22.81 6.60 28.61
C CYS A 80 21.83 7.01 27.49
N CYS A 81 21.82 8.28 27.06
CA CYS A 81 20.99 8.72 25.94
C CYS A 81 21.42 8.12 24.59
N ARG A 82 22.73 7.92 24.35
CA ARG A 82 23.20 7.36 23.07
C ARG A 82 22.89 5.87 22.94
N VAL A 83 23.11 5.08 23.99
CA VAL A 83 22.83 3.63 23.94
C VAL A 83 21.33 3.37 23.85
N CYS A 84 20.52 4.08 24.63
CA CYS A 84 19.06 3.98 24.60
C CYS A 84 18.48 4.41 23.25
N CYS A 85 18.98 5.50 22.67
CA CYS A 85 18.58 5.94 21.33
C CYS A 85 19.00 4.92 20.24
N CYS A 86 20.22 4.37 20.31
CA CYS A 86 20.67 3.35 19.35
C CYS A 86 19.84 2.07 19.43
N THR A 87 19.49 1.59 20.63
CA THR A 87 18.64 0.40 20.79
C THR A 87 17.23 0.63 20.26
N PHE A 88 16.64 1.82 20.49
CA PHE A 88 15.33 2.16 19.92
C PHE A 88 15.38 2.31 18.39
N CYS A 89 16.44 2.91 17.84
CA CYS A 89 16.62 3.00 16.39
C CYS A 89 16.79 1.62 15.74
N ILE A 90 17.60 0.73 16.33
CA ILE A 90 17.78 -0.64 15.83
C ILE A 90 16.45 -1.40 15.91
N LEU A 91 15.73 -1.30 17.03
CA LEU A 91 14.42 -1.93 17.18
C LEU A 91 13.41 -1.40 16.16
N PHE A 92 13.38 -0.09 15.92
CA PHE A 92 12.54 0.51 14.89
C PHE A 92 12.89 0.01 13.49
N ILE A 93 14.18 -0.09 13.15
CA ILE A 93 14.64 -0.62 11.87
C ILE A 93 14.23 -2.09 11.71
N VAL A 94 14.39 -2.90 12.76
CA VAL A 94 13.98 -4.31 12.75
C VAL A 94 12.47 -4.43 12.54
N ILE A 95 11.65 -3.67 13.29
CA ILE A 95 10.19 -3.67 13.13
C ILE A 95 9.81 -3.21 11.72
N PHE A 96 10.44 -2.14 11.22
CA PHE A 96 10.19 -1.64 9.87
C PHE A 96 10.51 -2.69 8.81
N LEU A 97 11.64 -3.40 8.94
CA LEU A 97 11.99 -4.51 8.05
C LEU A 97 10.94 -5.63 8.10
N PHE A 98 10.47 -6.01 9.29
CA PHE A 98 9.39 -6.98 9.41
C PHE A 98 8.11 -6.52 8.72
N LEU A 99 7.72 -5.25 8.87
CA LEU A 99 6.54 -4.69 8.20
C LEU A 99 6.70 -4.70 6.67
N VAL A 100 7.88 -4.35 6.15
CA VAL A 100 8.16 -4.38 4.71
C VAL A 100 8.07 -5.80 4.16
N ILE A 101 8.65 -6.79 4.86
CA ILE A 101 8.58 -8.20 4.45
C ILE A 101 7.13 -8.69 4.50
N ALA A 102 6.41 -8.41 5.57
CA ALA A 102 5.00 -8.79 5.70
C ALA A 102 4.14 -8.17 4.59
N ALA A 103 4.37 -6.88 4.27
CA ALA A 103 3.69 -6.20 3.18
C ALA A 103 4.02 -6.81 1.82
N ALA A 104 5.29 -7.18 1.59
CA ALA A 104 5.71 -7.84 0.35
C ALA A 104 5.05 -9.22 0.19
N VAL A 105 5.03 -10.03 1.25
CA VAL A 105 4.34 -11.33 1.25
C VAL A 105 2.85 -11.16 1.01
N PHE A 106 2.22 -10.19 1.69
CA PHE A 106 0.81 -9.86 1.49
C PHE A 106 0.53 -9.45 0.03
N TYR A 107 1.36 -8.59 -0.55
CA TYR A 107 1.21 -8.17 -1.94
C TYR A 107 1.32 -9.35 -2.91
N LEU A 108 2.31 -10.24 -2.71
CA LEU A 108 2.51 -11.42 -3.55
C LEU A 108 1.36 -12.44 -3.45
N LEU A 109 0.77 -12.59 -2.26
CA LEU A 109 -0.30 -13.56 -2.03
C LEU A 109 -1.68 -13.05 -2.49
N TYR A 110 -1.98 -11.78 -2.26
CA TYR A 110 -3.31 -11.22 -2.48
C TYR A 110 -3.48 -10.53 -3.84
N ASP A 111 -2.37 -10.11 -4.48
CA ASP A 111 -2.35 -9.35 -5.74
C ASP A 111 -3.47 -8.31 -5.79
N PRO A 112 -3.32 -7.19 -5.04
CA PRO A 112 -4.36 -6.17 -4.92
C PRO A 112 -4.55 -5.44 -6.24
N ALA A 113 -5.33 -6.07 -7.13
CA ALA A 113 -5.65 -5.56 -8.44
C ALA A 113 -7.00 -4.82 -8.39
N LEU A 114 -6.96 -3.54 -8.77
CA LEU A 114 -8.17 -2.74 -8.97
C LEU A 114 -8.95 -3.22 -10.20
N PRO A 115 -10.29 -3.22 -10.14
CA PRO A 115 -11.12 -3.63 -11.25
C PRO A 115 -10.94 -2.63 -12.40
N LYS A 116 -10.79 -3.17 -13.61
CA LYS A 116 -10.65 -2.35 -14.82
C LYS A 116 -12.02 -2.11 -15.43
N PHE A 117 -12.36 -0.85 -15.62
CA PHE A 117 -13.59 -0.42 -16.28
C PHE A 117 -13.30 -0.10 -17.74
N ARG A 118 -14.15 -0.57 -18.63
CA ARG A 118 -14.05 -0.32 -20.07
C ARG A 118 -15.41 0.02 -20.66
N LEU A 119 -15.44 1.03 -21.53
CA LEU A 119 -16.66 1.34 -22.28
C LEU A 119 -16.76 0.38 -23.47
N SER A 120 -17.60 -0.64 -23.33
CA SER A 120 -17.74 -1.73 -24.30
C SER A 120 -18.57 -1.30 -25.51
N SER A 121 -19.72 -0.65 -25.30
CA SER A 121 -20.52 -0.11 -26.40
C SER A 121 -21.33 1.10 -25.97
N PHE A 122 -21.58 1.97 -26.95
CA PHE A 122 -22.50 3.09 -26.82
C PHE A 122 -23.41 3.12 -28.04
N ARG A 123 -24.72 3.12 -27.82
CA ARG A 123 -25.73 3.13 -28.88
C ARG A 123 -26.73 4.24 -28.62
N VAL A 124 -27.22 4.83 -29.71
CA VAL A 124 -28.31 5.81 -29.70
C VAL A 124 -29.43 5.24 -30.56
N PRO A 125 -30.29 4.35 -30.02
CA PRO A 125 -31.35 3.71 -30.80
C PRO A 125 -32.38 4.70 -31.38
N LYS A 126 -32.62 5.80 -30.67
CA LYS A 126 -33.56 6.84 -31.09
C LYS A 126 -32.91 8.20 -30.92
N LEU A 127 -32.94 8.99 -31.99
CA LEU A 127 -32.54 10.39 -31.99
C LEU A 127 -33.51 11.15 -32.90
N ASN A 128 -34.37 11.98 -32.31
CA ASN A 128 -35.28 12.83 -33.06
C ASN A 128 -35.08 14.28 -32.64
N VAL A 129 -34.79 15.13 -33.62
CA VAL A 129 -34.65 16.57 -33.41
C VAL A 129 -35.86 17.25 -34.04
N SER A 130 -36.70 17.83 -33.19
CA SER A 130 -37.86 18.63 -33.62
C SER A 130 -37.49 20.11 -33.61
N ASN A 131 -37.91 20.83 -34.64
CA ASN A 131 -37.80 22.29 -34.70
C ASN A 131 -39.19 22.89 -34.49
N THR A 132 -39.29 23.84 -33.57
CA THR A 132 -40.51 24.63 -33.33
C THR A 132 -40.16 26.11 -33.36
N ASN A 133 -41.17 26.98 -33.41
CA ASN A 133 -40.96 28.43 -33.40
C ASN A 133 -40.23 28.91 -32.14
N ASP A 134 -40.37 28.18 -31.02
CA ASP A 134 -39.76 28.51 -29.73
C ASP A 134 -38.35 27.90 -29.54
N GLY A 135 -37.83 27.17 -30.53
CA GLY A 135 -36.51 26.53 -30.47
C GLY A 135 -36.49 25.08 -30.96
N ALA A 136 -35.33 24.45 -30.84
CA ALA A 136 -35.12 23.05 -31.23
C ALA A 136 -35.05 22.13 -30.01
N TYR A 137 -35.69 20.97 -30.12
CA TYR A 137 -35.82 20.01 -29.05
C TYR A 137 -35.38 18.61 -29.47
N LEU A 138 -34.65 17.93 -28.59
CA LEU A 138 -34.16 16.58 -28.77
C LEU A 138 -34.97 15.57 -27.96
N ASP A 139 -35.45 14.53 -28.63
CA ASP A 139 -35.86 13.27 -28.03
C ASP A 139 -34.83 12.19 -28.35
N ALA A 140 -34.18 11.64 -27.34
CA ALA A 140 -33.14 10.63 -27.53
C ALA A 140 -33.27 9.48 -26.54
N ASP A 141 -33.11 8.27 -27.05
CA ASP A 141 -32.88 7.07 -26.24
C ASP A 141 -31.42 6.66 -26.44
N THR A 142 -30.72 6.38 -25.34
CA THR A 142 -29.33 5.91 -25.40
C THR A 142 -29.13 4.66 -24.56
N THR A 143 -28.14 3.86 -24.94
CA THR A 143 -27.74 2.66 -24.21
C THR A 143 -26.22 2.58 -24.17
N ALA A 144 -25.66 2.68 -22.98
CA ALA A 144 -24.24 2.47 -22.71
C ALA A 144 -24.03 1.10 -22.05
N ARG A 145 -22.95 0.42 -22.41
CA ARG A 145 -22.46 -0.79 -21.73
C ARG A 145 -21.04 -0.57 -21.25
N VAL A 146 -20.84 -0.74 -19.96
CA VAL A 146 -19.53 -0.68 -19.31
C VAL A 146 -19.18 -2.06 -18.77
N GLU A 147 -18.01 -2.56 -19.14
CA GLU A 147 -17.45 -3.81 -18.64
C GLU A 147 -16.58 -3.53 -17.42
N VAL A 148 -16.80 -4.32 -16.38
CA VAL A 148 -16.03 -4.27 -15.14
C VAL A 148 -15.32 -5.61 -14.98
N ARG A 149 -13.99 -5.60 -15.11
CA ARG A 149 -13.17 -6.81 -15.03
C ARG A 149 -12.33 -6.81 -13.77
N ASN A 150 -12.58 -7.77 -12.89
CA ASN A 150 -11.72 -8.05 -11.76
C ASN A 150 -10.58 -8.98 -12.22
N ARG A 151 -9.33 -8.63 -11.90
CA ARG A 151 -8.17 -9.49 -12.19
C ARG A 151 -7.63 -10.19 -10.94
N SER A 152 -8.05 -9.79 -9.75
CA SER A 152 -7.61 -10.41 -8.51
C SER A 152 -8.16 -11.83 -8.40
N GLY A 153 -7.30 -12.76 -7.97
CA GLY A 153 -7.68 -14.15 -7.70
C GLY A 153 -8.24 -14.40 -6.31
N LYS A 154 -8.23 -13.40 -5.41
CA LYS A 154 -8.58 -13.56 -3.99
C LYS A 154 -9.62 -12.56 -3.49
N MET A 155 -9.79 -11.43 -4.17
CA MET A 155 -10.68 -10.34 -3.76
C MET A 155 -11.94 -10.30 -4.64
N SER A 156 -13.11 -10.12 -4.04
CA SER A 156 -14.33 -9.76 -4.78
C SER A 156 -14.65 -8.28 -4.60
N TRP A 157 -15.26 -7.67 -5.61
CA TRP A 157 -15.65 -6.26 -5.58
C TRP A 157 -17.16 -6.15 -5.55
N HIS A 158 -17.67 -5.47 -4.52
CA HIS A 158 -19.08 -5.23 -4.32
C HIS A 158 -19.38 -3.80 -4.73
N PHE A 159 -20.38 -3.62 -5.58
CA PHE A 159 -20.86 -2.32 -6.02
C PHE A 159 -22.29 -2.14 -5.55
N GLY A 160 -22.56 -1.05 -4.85
CA GLY A 160 -23.91 -0.68 -4.45
C GLY A 160 -24.74 -0.18 -5.63
N GLN A 161 -25.95 0.31 -5.31
CA GLN A 161 -26.76 1.02 -6.29
C GLN A 161 -25.95 2.18 -6.88
N SER A 162 -25.88 2.20 -8.21
CA SER A 162 -25.04 3.14 -8.95
C SER A 162 -25.94 4.13 -9.70
N LYS A 163 -25.59 5.42 -9.64
CA LYS A 163 -26.20 6.44 -10.50
C LYS A 163 -25.32 6.61 -11.73
N VAL A 164 -25.90 6.46 -12.91
CA VAL A 164 -25.20 6.62 -14.18
C VAL A 164 -25.75 7.85 -14.88
N GLU A 165 -24.87 8.75 -15.26
CA GLU A 165 -25.16 9.93 -16.06
C GLU A 165 -24.47 9.79 -17.40
N VAL A 166 -25.23 10.04 -18.47
CA VAL A 166 -24.73 9.93 -19.84
C VAL A 166 -24.78 11.31 -20.46
N SER A 167 -23.66 11.72 -21.03
CA SER A 167 -23.53 12.95 -21.80
C SER A 167 -22.76 12.71 -23.09
N ALA A 168 -22.73 13.71 -23.96
CA ALA A 168 -21.91 13.72 -25.15
C ALA A 168 -21.34 15.12 -25.41
N ASP A 169 -20.45 15.22 -26.39
CA ASP A 169 -19.78 16.46 -26.78
C ASP A 169 -19.07 17.12 -25.58
N ASP A 170 -18.24 16.32 -24.91
CA ASP A 170 -17.44 16.71 -23.75
C ASP A 170 -18.27 17.25 -22.56
N GLY A 171 -19.49 16.74 -22.41
CA GLY A 171 -20.39 17.09 -21.30
C GLY A 171 -21.38 18.21 -21.62
N ASN A 172 -21.29 18.83 -22.80
CA ASN A 172 -22.20 19.91 -23.20
C ASN A 172 -23.61 19.42 -23.55
N LEU A 173 -23.76 18.13 -23.88
CA LEU A 173 -25.05 17.52 -24.17
C LEU A 173 -25.40 16.46 -23.13
N SER A 174 -26.32 16.74 -22.23
CA SER A 174 -26.82 15.73 -21.28
C SER A 174 -27.84 14.80 -21.95
N LEU A 175 -27.51 13.52 -22.02
CA LEU A 175 -28.35 12.46 -22.61
C LEU A 175 -29.11 11.67 -21.53
N GLY A 176 -29.19 12.23 -20.31
CA GLY A 176 -30.03 11.72 -19.22
C GLY A 176 -29.27 10.91 -18.18
N SER A 177 -30.01 10.36 -17.22
CA SER A 177 -29.47 9.55 -16.13
C SER A 177 -30.31 8.31 -15.88
N SER A 178 -29.68 7.29 -15.31
CA SER A 178 -30.34 6.03 -14.92
C SER A 178 -29.74 5.49 -13.63
N LYS A 179 -30.47 4.58 -12.97
CA LYS A 179 -29.98 3.86 -11.80
C LYS A 179 -29.73 2.41 -12.17
N VAL A 180 -28.62 1.87 -11.70
CA VAL A 180 -28.25 0.46 -11.85
C VAL A 180 -28.25 -0.17 -10.47
N ALA A 181 -28.84 -1.37 -10.36
CA ALA A 181 -28.84 -2.14 -9.13
C ALA A 181 -27.41 -2.50 -8.70
N GLY A 182 -27.22 -2.80 -7.41
CA GLY A 182 -25.95 -3.28 -6.92
C GLY A 182 -25.56 -4.62 -7.56
N PHE A 183 -24.28 -4.85 -7.73
CA PHE A 183 -23.73 -6.06 -8.35
C PHE A 183 -22.39 -6.43 -7.72
N VAL A 184 -22.01 -7.69 -7.84
CA VAL A 184 -20.75 -8.23 -7.31
C VAL A 184 -19.91 -8.72 -8.48
N VAL A 185 -18.62 -8.42 -8.45
CA VAL A 185 -17.62 -8.93 -9.38
C VAL A 185 -16.71 -9.86 -8.60
N GLU A 186 -16.94 -11.17 -8.76
CA GLU A 186 -16.16 -12.23 -8.12
C GLU A 186 -14.69 -12.24 -8.57
N GLN A 187 -13.88 -13.10 -7.96
CA GLN A 187 -12.46 -13.25 -8.32
C GLN A 187 -12.32 -13.61 -9.80
N GLN A 188 -11.41 -12.93 -10.50
CA GLN A 188 -11.20 -13.06 -11.95
C GLN A 188 -12.48 -12.90 -12.80
N GLY A 189 -13.53 -12.31 -12.22
CA GLY A 189 -14.83 -12.18 -12.83
C GLY A 189 -14.94 -11.02 -13.81
N LEU A 190 -16.00 -11.08 -14.62
CA LEU A 190 -16.41 -10.02 -15.55
C LEU A 190 -17.88 -9.71 -15.30
N ALA A 191 -18.19 -8.44 -15.06
CA ALA A 191 -19.56 -7.95 -15.01
C ALA A 191 -19.81 -6.92 -16.13
N GLN A 192 -21.05 -6.86 -16.60
CA GLN A 192 -21.49 -5.85 -17.57
C GLN A 192 -22.57 -4.98 -16.96
N VAL A 193 -22.29 -3.68 -16.90
CA VAL A 193 -23.21 -2.64 -16.46
C VAL A 193 -23.89 -2.06 -17.70
N LYS A 194 -25.21 -2.27 -17.81
CA LYS A 194 -26.03 -1.67 -18.86
C LYS A 194 -26.78 -0.47 -18.30
N ALA A 195 -26.56 0.70 -18.89
CA ALA A 195 -27.28 1.92 -18.57
C ALA A 195 -28.12 2.34 -19.79
N ALA A 196 -29.43 2.44 -19.61
CA ALA A 196 -30.34 2.95 -20.63
C ALA A 196 -30.93 4.27 -20.16
N THR A 197 -30.81 5.31 -20.97
CA THR A 197 -31.37 6.63 -20.66
C THR A 197 -32.34 7.05 -21.74
N LYS A 198 -33.30 7.87 -21.33
CA LYS A 198 -34.30 8.47 -22.20
C LYS A 198 -34.41 9.93 -21.84
N VAL A 199 -34.34 10.79 -22.85
CA VAL A 199 -34.52 12.22 -22.74
C VAL A 199 -35.58 12.64 -23.73
N THR A 200 -36.47 13.51 -23.28
CA THR A 200 -37.54 14.08 -24.11
C THR A 200 -37.55 15.58 -23.99
N LYS A 201 -37.76 16.27 -25.10
CA LYS A 201 -37.82 17.75 -25.20
C LYS A 201 -36.60 18.46 -24.61
N LEU A 202 -35.39 17.93 -24.80
CA LEU A 202 -34.18 18.63 -24.39
C LEU A 202 -33.90 19.79 -25.34
N ALA A 203 -33.87 21.01 -24.82
CA ALA A 203 -33.52 22.19 -25.61
C ALA A 203 -32.11 22.05 -26.18
N LEU A 204 -31.97 22.25 -27.49
CA LEU A 204 -30.70 22.24 -28.19
C LEU A 204 -30.36 23.63 -28.69
N ASP A 205 -29.12 24.04 -28.44
CA ASP A 205 -28.55 25.22 -29.10
C ASP A 205 -28.38 24.97 -30.61
N ASP A 206 -28.47 26.04 -31.40
CA ASP A 206 -28.37 25.95 -32.86
C ASP A 206 -27.03 25.36 -33.37
N ARG A 207 -25.94 25.53 -32.61
CA ARG A 207 -24.65 24.92 -32.92
C ARG A 207 -24.70 23.40 -32.70
N LEU A 208 -25.22 22.98 -31.55
CA LEU A 208 -25.32 21.58 -31.16
C LEU A 208 -26.27 20.83 -32.09
N ARG A 209 -27.39 21.44 -32.47
CA ARG A 209 -28.38 20.89 -33.41
C ARG A 209 -27.77 20.45 -34.74
N ARG A 210 -27.04 21.36 -35.40
CA ARG A 210 -26.42 21.08 -36.72
C ARG A 210 -25.33 20.02 -36.61
N LYS A 211 -24.54 20.07 -35.54
CA LYS A 211 -23.46 19.12 -35.27
C LYS A 211 -23.99 17.72 -34.93
N LEU A 212 -25.04 17.63 -34.12
CA LEU A 212 -25.52 16.39 -33.51
C LEU A 212 -26.03 15.39 -34.55
N LYS A 213 -26.87 15.82 -35.50
CA LYS A 213 -27.42 14.92 -36.53
C LYS A 213 -26.29 14.30 -37.37
N GLY A 214 -25.37 15.13 -37.88
CA GLY A 214 -24.22 14.66 -38.63
C GLY A 214 -23.27 13.80 -37.80
N ALA A 215 -23.05 14.13 -36.52
CA ALA A 215 -22.17 13.38 -35.63
C ALA A 215 -22.72 11.99 -35.26
N VAL A 216 -24.04 11.85 -35.16
CA VAL A 216 -24.68 10.55 -34.91
C VAL A 216 -24.66 9.68 -36.16
N GLU A 217 -25.02 10.24 -37.33
CA GLU A 217 -25.01 9.52 -38.62
C GLU A 217 -23.59 9.06 -39.00
N SER A 218 -22.58 9.92 -38.79
CA SER A 218 -21.17 9.60 -39.04
C SER A 218 -20.47 8.84 -37.91
N LYS A 219 -21.18 8.55 -36.79
CA LYS A 219 -20.65 7.92 -35.57
C LYS A 219 -19.45 8.68 -34.96
N ALA A 220 -19.37 9.98 -35.22
CA ALA A 220 -18.36 10.89 -34.69
C ALA A 220 -18.70 11.44 -33.30
N LEU A 221 -19.90 11.15 -32.77
CA LEU A 221 -20.29 11.55 -31.42
C LEU A 221 -19.36 10.93 -30.36
N THR A 222 -18.92 11.74 -29.40
CA THR A 222 -18.07 11.33 -28.26
C THR A 222 -18.93 11.20 -26.99
N PRO A 223 -19.33 9.98 -26.60
CA PRO A 223 -20.06 9.78 -25.36
C PRO A 223 -19.15 9.88 -24.14
N THR A 224 -19.71 10.43 -23.06
CA THR A 224 -19.14 10.42 -21.71
C THR A 224 -20.15 9.78 -20.77
N VAL A 225 -19.72 8.74 -20.07
CA VAL A 225 -20.53 7.99 -19.11
C VAL A 225 -19.89 8.13 -17.74
N GLU A 226 -20.59 8.80 -16.84
CA GLU A 226 -20.18 8.98 -15.45
C GLU A 226 -21.00 8.05 -14.55
N ILE A 227 -20.31 7.22 -13.77
CA ILE A 227 -20.91 6.26 -12.85
C ILE A 227 -20.49 6.63 -11.43
N ARG A 228 -21.46 7.02 -10.61
CA ARG A 228 -21.27 7.26 -9.18
C ARG A 228 -21.78 6.06 -8.40
N THR A 229 -20.91 5.45 -7.61
CA THR A 229 -21.25 4.25 -6.85
C THR A 229 -20.45 4.15 -5.55
N LYS A 230 -20.95 3.34 -4.61
CA LYS A 230 -20.20 2.93 -3.43
C LYS A 230 -19.67 1.54 -3.68
N THR A 231 -18.38 1.32 -3.40
CA THR A 231 -17.74 0.04 -3.60
C THR A 231 -17.03 -0.44 -2.35
N SER A 232 -17.08 -1.74 -2.09
CA SER A 232 -16.34 -2.40 -1.00
C SER A 232 -15.64 -3.64 -1.53
N VAL A 233 -14.58 -4.02 -0.83
CA VAL A 233 -13.75 -5.18 -1.14
C VAL A 233 -14.15 -6.32 -0.21
N GLY A 234 -14.44 -7.47 -0.78
CA GLY A 234 -14.68 -8.72 -0.06
C GLY A 234 -13.43 -9.60 -0.06
N LEU A 235 -13.07 -10.11 1.13
CA LEU A 235 -11.95 -11.03 1.35
C LEU A 235 -12.40 -12.15 2.28
N GLN A 236 -12.59 -13.36 1.73
CA GLN A 236 -12.80 -14.59 2.51
C GLN A 236 -13.83 -14.45 3.66
N GLY A 237 -14.99 -13.85 3.36
CA GLY A 237 -16.10 -13.65 4.31
C GLY A 237 -16.06 -12.33 5.10
N TRP A 238 -14.97 -11.57 5.04
CA TRP A 238 -14.90 -10.21 5.54
C TRP A 238 -15.17 -9.20 4.41
N ASN A 239 -15.92 -8.14 4.72
CA ASN A 239 -16.14 -7.02 3.80
C ASN A 239 -15.52 -5.75 4.39
N SER A 240 -14.79 -5.01 3.57
CA SER A 240 -14.30 -3.69 3.94
C SER A 240 -15.45 -2.69 4.06
N PRO A 241 -15.26 -1.57 4.77
CA PRO A 241 -16.11 -0.40 4.62
C PRO A 241 -16.22 0.01 3.15
N SER A 242 -17.39 0.52 2.76
CA SER A 242 -17.59 1.00 1.40
C SER A 242 -17.00 2.39 1.20
N ILE A 243 -16.27 2.57 0.10
CA ILE A 243 -15.76 3.85 -0.36
C ILE A 243 -16.59 4.35 -1.53
N ALA A 244 -16.81 5.66 -1.63
CA ALA A 244 -17.54 6.25 -2.75
C ALA A 244 -16.55 6.55 -3.89
N VAL A 245 -16.89 6.10 -5.10
CA VAL A 245 -16.07 6.25 -6.30
C VAL A 245 -16.90 6.82 -7.45
N THR A 246 -16.21 7.59 -8.30
CA THR A 246 -16.75 8.06 -9.57
C THR A 246 -15.91 7.45 -10.69
N VAL A 247 -16.56 6.75 -11.60
CA VAL A 247 -15.93 6.18 -12.80
C VAL A 247 -16.36 7.01 -14.00
N VAL A 248 -15.42 7.52 -14.76
CA VAL A 248 -15.67 8.32 -15.96
C VAL A 248 -15.12 7.57 -17.17
N CYS A 249 -16.02 7.16 -18.05
CA CYS A 249 -15.71 6.49 -19.31
C CYS A 249 -16.01 7.45 -20.46
N GLY A 250 -15.08 7.67 -21.39
CA GLY A 250 -15.36 8.54 -22.53
C GLY A 250 -14.11 8.92 -23.32
N GLY A 251 -14.17 10.07 -24.01
CA GLY A 251 -13.02 10.63 -24.75
C GLY A 251 -12.71 9.94 -26.07
N VAL A 252 -13.64 9.14 -26.59
CA VAL A 252 -13.51 8.44 -27.88
C VAL A 252 -14.82 8.50 -28.65
N THR A 253 -14.74 8.49 -29.98
CA THR A 253 -15.92 8.49 -30.86
C THR A 253 -16.64 7.14 -30.85
N MET A 254 -17.95 7.13 -31.07
CA MET A 254 -18.74 5.90 -31.27
C MET A 254 -18.12 4.94 -32.31
N ARG A 255 -17.59 5.47 -33.41
CA ARG A 255 -16.89 4.69 -34.45
C ARG A 255 -15.74 3.84 -33.89
N ARG A 256 -15.00 4.38 -32.93
CA ARG A 256 -13.87 3.68 -32.30
C ARG A 256 -14.32 2.54 -31.40
N LEU A 257 -15.43 2.72 -30.67
CA LEU A 257 -16.01 1.64 -29.86
C LEU A 257 -16.46 0.47 -30.73
N GLU A 258 -17.08 0.75 -31.87
CA GLU A 258 -17.56 -0.30 -32.78
C GLU A 258 -16.43 -1.09 -33.46
N ASN A 259 -15.28 -0.45 -33.68
CA ASN A 259 -14.09 -1.10 -34.24
C ASN A 259 -13.39 -2.07 -33.26
N GLY A 260 -13.89 -2.20 -32.02
CA GLY A 260 -13.36 -3.16 -31.05
C GLY A 260 -12.22 -2.64 -30.17
N ASP A 261 -12.02 -1.31 -30.09
CA ASP A 261 -11.03 -0.67 -29.22
C ASP A 261 -11.69 0.03 -28.02
N PRO A 262 -12.19 -0.71 -27.02
CA PRO A 262 -12.88 -0.11 -25.89
C PRO A 262 -11.89 0.68 -25.01
N PRO A 263 -12.14 1.97 -24.74
CA PRO A 263 -11.28 2.78 -23.90
C PRO A 263 -11.32 2.30 -22.45
N LEU A 264 -10.21 2.48 -21.72
CA LEU A 264 -10.23 2.39 -20.27
C LEU A 264 -10.92 3.61 -19.68
N CYS A 265 -11.69 3.40 -18.62
CA CYS A 265 -12.29 4.48 -17.86
C CYS A 265 -11.35 4.96 -16.76
N SER A 266 -11.47 6.23 -16.39
CA SER A 266 -10.81 6.80 -15.22
C SER A 266 -11.65 6.53 -13.96
N ILE A 267 -10.98 6.31 -12.82
CA ILE A 267 -11.63 6.09 -11.54
C ILE A 267 -11.08 7.14 -10.57
N THR A 268 -11.98 7.89 -9.95
CA THR A 268 -11.65 8.89 -8.95
C THR A 268 -12.31 8.51 -7.63
N LEU A 269 -11.50 8.42 -6.57
CA LEU A 269 -11.99 8.31 -5.21
C LEU A 269 -12.61 9.65 -4.81
N LEU A 270 -13.84 9.63 -4.32
CA LEU A 270 -14.44 10.84 -3.78
C LEU A 270 -13.71 11.17 -2.47
N GLN A 271 -12.95 12.26 -2.47
CA GLN A 271 -12.41 12.87 -1.27
C GLN A 271 -13.61 13.36 -0.43
N TRP A 272 -13.70 12.90 0.80
CA TRP A 272 -14.66 13.38 1.79
C TRP A 272 -14.06 14.55 2.54
#